data_AF-A0A928C920-F1
#
_entry.id   AF-A0A928C920-F1
#
_cell.length_a   1.000
_cell.length_b   1.000
_cell.length_c   1.000
_cell.angle_alpha   90.00
_cell.angle_beta   90.00
_cell.angle_gamma   90.00
#
_symmetry.space_group_name_H-M   'P 1'
#
loop_
_entity.id
_entity.type
_entity.pdbx_description
1 polymer ?
#
loop_
_entity_poly.entity_id
_entity_poly.type
_entity_poly.pdbx_seq_one_letter_code
_entity_poly.pdbx_strand_id
1 'polypeptide(L)'
;MNRENKKANHLNSIRGTQRFTKPSQINGDANIVINNETAIPKLRKLAQDYVGVTNPYGFLTNLRNALEIPNLEGSSKYGVIIIQKEDGKKLEASLRITNHNSNAETYITHNANYEYNLSILVRKNFKINTFKPHENVKLDEYVYYGKKMAKVNNPLTQIINSIIGYLQTGIYEDTTGIAFKNSSP
;
A
#
# COMPACT_ATOMS: atom_id res chain seq x y z
N MET A 1 -20.57 -23.79 -59.48
CA MET A 1 -21.71 -24.17 -58.60
C MET A 1 -21.21 -24.14 -57.15
N ASN A 2 -22.04 -23.69 -56.22
CA ASN A 2 -21.68 -22.74 -55.15
C ASN A 2 -20.79 -23.22 -53.99
N ARG A 3 -19.97 -22.27 -53.51
CA ARG A 3 -19.45 -22.16 -52.13
C ARG A 3 -20.57 -21.62 -51.24
N GLU A 4 -20.74 -22.15 -50.04
CA GLU A 4 -21.44 -21.44 -48.96
C GLU A 4 -20.59 -21.33 -47.69
N ASN A 5 -20.15 -20.10 -47.46
CA ASN A 5 -19.72 -19.56 -46.19
C ASN A 5 -20.94 -19.44 -45.26
N LYS A 6 -20.86 -19.94 -44.03
CA LYS A 6 -21.69 -19.42 -42.94
C LYS A 6 -20.87 -18.41 -42.12
N LYS A 7 -20.97 -17.15 -42.53
CA LYS A 7 -20.89 -16.00 -41.62
C LYS A 7 -22.23 -15.93 -40.89
N ALA A 8 -22.21 -15.87 -39.56
CA ALA A 8 -23.32 -15.35 -38.79
C ALA A 8 -22.80 -14.20 -37.93
N ASN A 9 -23.47 -13.06 -38.10
CA ASN A 9 -23.09 -11.73 -37.67
C ASN A 9 -23.19 -11.54 -36.16
N HIS A 10 -22.26 -10.73 -35.64
CA HIS A 10 -22.45 -9.91 -34.46
C HIS A 10 -23.75 -9.09 -34.56
N LEU A 11 -24.57 -9.16 -33.52
CA LEU A 11 -25.47 -8.08 -33.13
C LEU A 11 -25.43 -7.95 -31.61
N ASN A 12 -24.91 -6.79 -31.19
CA ASN A 12 -24.90 -6.28 -29.84
C ASN A 12 -26.31 -6.23 -29.25
N SER A 13 -26.43 -6.61 -27.99
CA SER A 13 -27.50 -6.15 -27.10
C SER A 13 -26.94 -6.00 -25.68
N ILE A 14 -26.33 -4.85 -25.44
CA ILE A 14 -26.05 -4.33 -24.10
C ILE A 14 -27.38 -3.79 -23.55
N ARG A 15 -27.88 -4.38 -22.45
CA ARG A 15 -28.67 -3.70 -21.41
C ARG A 15 -29.01 -4.70 -20.31
N GLY A 16 -28.08 -4.86 -19.39
CA GLY A 16 -28.34 -5.38 -18.05
C GLY A 16 -27.65 -4.45 -17.08
N THR A 17 -28.41 -3.59 -16.42
CA THR A 17 -27.93 -2.78 -15.29
C THR A 17 -27.27 -3.71 -14.28
N GLN A 18 -25.94 -3.73 -14.23
CA GLN A 18 -25.20 -4.39 -13.16
C GLN A 18 -25.52 -3.61 -11.89
N ARG A 19 -26.51 -4.11 -11.15
CA ARG A 19 -26.66 -3.76 -9.74
C ARG A 19 -25.36 -4.20 -9.09
N PHE A 20 -24.58 -3.23 -8.61
CA PHE A 20 -23.46 -3.48 -7.72
C PHE A 20 -24.01 -4.21 -6.49
N THR A 21 -23.96 -5.54 -6.51
CA THR A 21 -24.07 -6.32 -5.30
C THR A 21 -22.90 -5.92 -4.44
N LYS A 22 -23.17 -5.26 -3.31
CA LYS A 22 -22.22 -5.12 -2.20
C LYS A 22 -21.50 -6.46 -2.05
N PRO A 23 -20.16 -6.53 -2.15
CA PRO A 23 -19.46 -7.75 -1.81
C PRO A 23 -19.92 -8.18 -0.42
N SER A 24 -20.45 -9.39 -0.33
CA SER A 24 -20.70 -10.07 0.93
C SER A 24 -19.46 -9.91 1.80
N GLN A 25 -19.64 -9.60 3.09
CA GLN A 25 -18.56 -9.51 4.07
C GLN A 25 -17.76 -10.83 4.07
N ILE A 26 -16.72 -10.89 3.26
CA ILE A 26 -15.68 -11.90 3.38
C ILE A 26 -14.84 -11.36 4.53
N ASN A 27 -14.83 -12.08 5.65
CA ASN A 27 -13.85 -11.89 6.71
C ASN A 27 -12.45 -12.07 6.10
N GLY A 28 -11.90 -10.99 5.54
CA GLY A 28 -10.49 -10.90 5.22
C GLY A 28 -9.69 -10.97 6.52
N ASP A 29 -8.52 -11.60 6.47
CA ASP A 29 -7.54 -11.65 7.57
C ASP A 29 -7.61 -10.40 8.44
N ALA A 30 -7.83 -10.55 9.75
CA ALA A 30 -8.14 -9.46 10.67
C ALA A 30 -7.19 -8.28 10.45
N ASN A 31 -7.65 -7.26 9.73
CA ASN A 31 -6.83 -6.11 9.41
C ASN A 31 -6.66 -5.31 10.71
N ILE A 32 -5.42 -5.19 11.18
CA ILE A 32 -5.13 -4.59 12.48
C ILE A 32 -5.22 -3.08 12.36
N VAL A 33 -6.13 -2.49 13.12
CA VAL A 33 -6.25 -1.04 13.23
C VAL A 33 -5.01 -0.52 13.95
N ILE A 34 -4.23 0.29 13.25
CA ILE A 34 -3.08 0.99 13.79
C ILE A 34 -3.60 2.05 14.75
N ASN A 35 -3.25 1.93 16.03
CA ASN A 35 -3.56 2.96 17.00
C ASN A 35 -2.51 4.08 16.90
N ASN A 36 -2.92 5.23 16.37
CA ASN A 36 -2.03 6.36 16.17
C ASN A 36 -1.38 6.87 17.48
N GLU A 37 -2.10 6.80 18.61
CA GLU A 37 -1.63 7.28 19.91
C GLU A 37 -0.46 6.45 20.45
N THR A 38 -0.44 5.15 20.16
CA THR A 38 0.64 4.24 20.58
C THR A 38 1.72 4.11 19.50
N ALA A 39 1.35 4.11 18.22
CA ALA A 39 2.26 3.92 17.11
C ALA A 39 3.17 5.13 16.89
N ILE A 40 2.66 6.36 16.95
CA ILE A 40 3.46 7.57 16.68
C ILE A 40 4.66 7.70 17.64
N PRO A 41 4.52 7.56 18.97
CA PRO A 41 5.68 7.60 19.88
C PRO A 41 6.72 6.51 19.58
N LYS A 42 6.27 5.29 19.25
CA LYS A 42 7.16 4.17 18.88
C LYS A 42 7.91 4.47 17.58
N LEU A 43 7.23 5.03 16.58
CA LEU A 43 7.84 5.47 15.33
C LEU A 43 8.84 6.61 15.56
N ARG A 44 8.55 7.57 16.44
CA ARG A 44 9.50 8.65 16.78
C ARG A 44 10.77 8.11 17.41
N LYS A 45 10.64 7.15 18.35
CA LYS A 45 11.79 6.44 18.92
C LYS A 45 12.57 5.68 17.83
N LEU A 46 11.88 4.94 16.98
CA LEU A 46 12.48 4.24 15.85
C LEU A 46 13.24 5.19 14.91
N ALA A 47 12.70 6.39 14.66
CA ALA A 47 13.34 7.39 13.82
C ALA A 47 14.69 7.84 14.39
N GLN A 48 14.80 7.96 15.72
CA GLN A 48 16.04 8.24 16.44
C GLN A 48 17.04 7.08 16.32
N ASP A 49 16.58 5.84 16.49
CA ASP A 49 17.42 4.64 16.36
C ASP A 49 18.01 4.46 14.95
N TYR A 50 17.38 5.06 13.93
CA TYR A 50 17.80 5.01 12.53
C TYR A 50 18.57 6.26 12.03
N VAL A 51 18.91 7.20 12.92
CA VAL A 51 19.76 8.35 12.55
C VAL A 51 21.13 7.85 12.06
N GLY A 52 21.56 8.36 10.90
CA GLY A 52 22.81 7.95 10.23
C GLY A 52 22.74 6.58 9.53
N VAL A 53 21.66 5.83 9.68
CA VAL A 53 21.54 4.47 9.13
C VAL A 53 21.00 4.51 7.71
N THR A 54 21.76 3.95 6.77
CA THR A 54 21.40 3.87 5.34
C THR A 54 21.11 2.45 4.86
N ASN A 55 21.52 1.43 5.62
CA ASN A 55 21.28 0.02 5.29
C ASN A 55 19.90 -0.43 5.82
N PRO A 56 18.97 -0.89 4.96
CA PRO A 56 17.61 -1.23 5.36
C PRO A 56 17.47 -2.60 6.06
N TYR A 57 18.57 -3.24 6.47
CA TYR A 57 18.52 -4.51 7.19
C TYR A 57 17.72 -4.36 8.51
N GLY A 58 16.79 -5.28 8.76
CA GLY A 58 15.89 -5.23 9.92
C GLY A 58 14.81 -4.13 9.90
N PHE A 59 14.95 -3.11 9.03
CA PHE A 59 14.10 -1.93 8.99
C PHE A 59 12.60 -2.25 8.88
N LEU A 60 12.21 -3.09 7.92
CA LEU A 60 10.80 -3.44 7.71
C LEU A 60 10.18 -4.14 8.93
N THR A 61 10.95 -4.97 9.64
CA THR A 61 10.47 -5.65 10.85
C THR A 61 10.27 -4.65 11.97
N ASN A 62 11.26 -3.79 12.21
CA ASN A 62 11.18 -2.76 13.26
C ASN A 62 10.05 -1.77 12.99
N LEU A 63 9.86 -1.39 11.72
CA LEU A 63 8.78 -0.51 11.30
C LEU A 63 7.40 -1.14 11.55
N ARG A 64 7.21 -2.41 11.18
CA ARG A 64 5.96 -3.14 11.49
C ARG A 64 5.71 -3.25 12.99
N ASN A 65 6.74 -3.56 13.78
CA ASN A 65 6.63 -3.64 15.24
C ASN A 65 6.22 -2.29 15.85
N ALA A 66 6.77 -1.19 15.35
CA ALA A 66 6.40 0.16 15.80
C ALA A 66 4.95 0.52 15.44
N LEU A 67 4.45 0.01 14.31
CA LEU A 67 3.05 0.12 13.86
C LEU A 67 2.12 -0.92 14.49
N GLU A 68 2.64 -1.80 15.36
CA GLU A 68 1.89 -2.90 15.98
C GLU A 68 1.28 -3.87 14.96
N ILE A 69 1.87 -3.96 13.77
CA ILE A 69 1.48 -4.93 12.74
C ILE A 69 2.21 -6.26 13.05
N PRO A 70 1.51 -7.31 13.50
CA PRO A 70 2.12 -8.56 13.93
C PRO A 70 2.81 -9.27 12.79
N ASN A 71 3.87 -10.00 13.14
CA ASN A 71 4.51 -10.92 12.23
C ASN A 71 3.73 -12.23 12.18
N LEU A 72 2.60 -12.23 11.48
CA LEU A 72 1.90 -13.47 11.13
C LEU A 72 2.65 -14.19 9.99
N GLU A 73 2.64 -15.53 10.01
CA GLU A 73 3.16 -16.34 8.92
C GLU A 73 2.21 -16.31 7.71
N GLY A 74 2.77 -16.36 6.50
CA GLY A 74 2.03 -16.70 5.27
C GLY A 74 1.29 -15.58 4.53
N SER A 75 0.94 -14.44 5.14
CA SER A 75 0.15 -13.37 4.49
C SER A 75 0.89 -12.03 4.31
N SER A 76 0.39 -11.22 3.35
CA SER A 76 0.84 -9.82 3.22
C SER A 76 0.37 -9.04 4.46
N LYS A 77 1.30 -8.33 5.09
CA LYS A 77 1.08 -7.65 6.37
C LYS A 77 0.54 -6.24 6.13
N TYR A 78 -0.74 -6.06 6.42
CA TYR A 78 -1.45 -4.79 6.32
C TYR A 78 -1.80 -4.26 7.71
N GLY A 79 -1.71 -2.94 7.89
CA GLY A 79 -2.41 -2.26 8.97
C GLY A 79 -3.50 -1.35 8.39
N VAL A 80 -4.55 -1.12 9.15
CA VAL A 80 -5.63 -0.17 8.83
C VAL A 80 -5.34 1.13 9.53
N ILE A 81 -5.49 2.22 8.80
CA ILE A 81 -5.40 3.57 9.33
C ILE A 81 -6.79 4.17 9.23
N ILE A 82 -7.27 4.71 10.35
CA ILE A 82 -8.53 5.45 10.41
C ILE A 82 -8.16 6.88 10.78
N ILE A 83 -8.35 7.81 9.85
CA ILE A 83 -8.07 9.23 10.07
C ILE A 83 -9.37 9.99 10.03
N GLN A 84 -9.63 10.73 11.11
CA GLN A 84 -10.74 11.67 11.16
C GLN A 84 -10.36 12.93 10.37
N LYS A 85 -11.10 13.20 9.31
CA LYS A 85 -10.99 14.45 8.54
C LYS A 85 -11.77 15.56 9.24
N GLU A 86 -11.37 16.80 8.97
CA GLU A 86 -11.99 18.00 9.54
C GLU A 86 -13.49 18.13 9.22
N ASP A 87 -13.93 17.56 8.10
CA ASP A 87 -15.33 17.52 7.66
C ASP A 87 -16.17 16.43 8.37
N GLY A 88 -15.59 15.75 9.37
CA GLY A 88 -16.23 14.65 10.12
C GLY A 88 -16.25 13.32 9.37
N LYS A 89 -15.70 13.23 8.15
CA LYS A 89 -15.54 11.96 7.45
C LYS A 89 -14.34 11.19 7.99
N LYS A 90 -14.40 9.87 7.86
CA LYS A 90 -13.25 8.99 8.15
C LYS A 90 -12.59 8.62 6.83
N LEU A 91 -11.28 8.79 6.76
CA LEU A 91 -10.47 8.10 5.77
C LEU A 91 -10.08 6.75 6.36
N GLU A 92 -10.60 5.68 5.77
CA GLU A 92 -10.09 4.33 6.02
C GLU A 92 -9.11 3.96 4.92
N ALA A 93 -7.87 3.72 5.31
CA ALA A 93 -6.79 3.38 4.40
C ALA A 93 -6.00 2.16 4.86
N SER A 94 -5.49 1.35 3.93
CA SER A 94 -4.48 0.33 4.28
C SER A 94 -3.07 0.90 4.18
N LEU A 95 -2.21 0.44 5.08
CA LEU A 95 -0.76 0.62 5.01
C LEU A 95 -0.09 -0.76 4.96
N ARG A 96 0.61 -1.01 3.85
CA ARG A 96 1.44 -2.21 3.66
C ARG A 96 2.91 -1.85 3.77
N ILE A 97 3.63 -2.57 4.62
CA ILE A 97 5.09 -2.45 4.76
C ILE A 97 5.73 -3.73 4.22
N THR A 98 6.58 -3.63 3.19
CA THR A 98 6.96 -4.80 2.38
C THR A 98 8.30 -4.67 1.65
N ASN A 99 8.78 -5.78 1.10
CA ASN A 99 9.89 -5.85 0.14
C ASN A 99 9.43 -6.38 -1.24
N HIS A 100 8.13 -6.63 -1.43
CA HIS A 100 7.53 -7.16 -2.68
C HIS A 100 6.62 -6.11 -3.32
N ASN A 101 6.69 -5.95 -4.64
CA ASN A 101 5.79 -5.05 -5.35
C ASN A 101 4.34 -5.51 -5.16
N SER A 102 3.43 -4.55 -5.09
CA SER A 102 2.00 -4.81 -4.99
C SER A 102 1.41 -5.36 -6.30
N ASN A 103 0.44 -6.25 -6.14
CA ASN A 103 -0.58 -6.51 -7.15
C ASN A 103 -1.88 -5.86 -6.64
N ALA A 104 -2.33 -4.80 -7.30
CA ALA A 104 -3.48 -4.01 -6.86
C ALA A 104 -4.76 -4.87 -6.79
N GLU A 105 -4.92 -5.87 -7.66
CA GLU A 105 -6.06 -6.80 -7.62
C GLU A 105 -6.21 -7.52 -6.27
N THR A 106 -5.09 -7.84 -5.60
CA THR A 106 -5.16 -8.49 -4.28
C THR A 106 -5.77 -7.60 -3.20
N TYR A 107 -5.81 -6.29 -3.39
CA TYR A 107 -6.46 -5.39 -2.44
C TYR A 107 -7.99 -5.48 -2.55
N ILE A 108 -8.56 -5.97 -3.65
CA ILE A 108 -10.01 -6.19 -3.76
C ILE A 108 -10.45 -7.23 -2.74
N THR A 109 -9.67 -8.30 -2.54
CA THR A 109 -10.05 -9.38 -1.61
C THR A 109 -9.73 -9.05 -0.16
N HIS A 110 -8.64 -8.31 0.10
CA HIS A 110 -8.16 -8.05 1.46
C HIS A 110 -8.61 -6.70 2.02
N ASN A 111 -8.90 -5.73 1.15
CA ASN A 111 -8.97 -4.30 1.47
C ASN A 111 -10.12 -3.60 0.71
N ALA A 112 -11.14 -4.35 0.25
CA ALA A 112 -12.23 -3.88 -0.63
C ALA A 112 -12.99 -2.64 -0.12
N ASN A 113 -12.91 -2.37 1.19
CA ASN A 113 -13.65 -1.30 1.83
C ASN A 113 -12.83 -0.01 2.04
N TYR A 114 -11.52 0.01 1.72
CA TYR A 114 -10.68 1.17 1.96
C TYR A 114 -10.70 2.15 0.79
N GLU A 115 -10.86 3.44 1.12
CA GLU A 115 -10.88 4.53 0.14
C GLU A 115 -9.52 4.71 -0.56
N TYR A 116 -8.44 4.28 0.11
CA TYR A 116 -7.08 4.45 -0.35
C TYR A 116 -6.16 3.38 0.24
N ASN A 117 -5.15 2.99 -0.53
CA ASN A 117 -4.14 2.04 -0.10
C ASN A 117 -2.75 2.63 -0.30
N LEU A 118 -1.88 2.44 0.69
CA LEU A 118 -0.49 2.84 0.64
C LEU A 118 0.43 1.62 0.82
N SER A 119 1.39 1.46 -0.07
CA SER A 119 2.44 0.44 0.03
C SER A 119 3.81 1.10 0.14
N ILE A 120 4.51 0.87 1.25
CA ILE A 120 5.89 1.29 1.44
C ILE A 120 6.78 0.07 1.23
N LEU A 121 7.51 0.10 0.12
CA LEU A 121 8.37 -0.98 -0.31
C LEU A 121 9.83 -0.61 -0.11
N VAL A 122 10.55 -1.35 0.74
CA VAL A 122 11.99 -1.16 0.94
C VAL A 122 12.77 -2.40 0.52
N ARG A 123 13.78 -2.23 -0.33
CA ARG A 123 14.68 -3.30 -0.80
C ARG A 123 16.13 -2.92 -0.59
N LYS A 124 16.93 -3.87 -0.13
CA LYS A 124 18.40 -3.73 -0.10
C LYS A 124 18.98 -3.60 -1.52
N ASN A 125 18.52 -4.45 -2.43
CA ASN A 125 19.05 -4.53 -3.79
C ASN A 125 18.02 -4.04 -4.82
N PHE A 126 18.51 -3.53 -5.94
CA PHE A 126 17.65 -3.28 -7.09
C PHE A 126 17.01 -4.60 -7.55
N LYS A 127 15.72 -4.51 -7.88
CA LYS A 127 14.92 -5.57 -8.51
C LYS A 127 13.97 -4.89 -9.48
N ILE A 128 13.71 -5.57 -10.58
CA ILE A 128 12.74 -5.15 -11.60
C ILE A 128 11.41 -4.85 -10.90
N ASN A 129 10.78 -3.76 -11.31
CA ASN A 129 9.48 -3.36 -10.83
C ASN A 129 8.42 -4.26 -11.46
N THR A 130 7.69 -5.02 -10.63
CA THR A 130 6.62 -5.93 -11.05
C THR A 130 5.26 -5.50 -10.52
N PHE A 131 5.10 -4.20 -10.22
CA PHE A 131 3.82 -3.64 -9.80
C PHE A 131 2.75 -3.89 -10.87
N LYS A 132 1.55 -4.31 -10.42
CA LYS A 132 0.40 -4.54 -11.30
C LYS A 132 -0.75 -3.61 -10.88
N PRO A 133 -1.10 -2.58 -11.68
CA PRO A 133 -2.25 -1.72 -11.39
C PRO A 133 -3.57 -2.46 -11.62
N HIS A 134 -4.65 -1.94 -11.03
CA HIS A 134 -6.01 -2.43 -11.21
C HIS A 134 -7.00 -1.25 -11.16
N GLU A 135 -7.90 -1.16 -12.15
CA GLU A 135 -8.77 0.02 -12.36
C GLU A 135 -9.71 0.37 -11.20
N ASN A 136 -10.06 -0.61 -10.37
CA ASN A 136 -10.98 -0.46 -9.24
C ASN A 136 -10.28 -0.34 -7.88
N VAL A 137 -8.95 -0.11 -7.86
CA VAL A 137 -8.17 -0.07 -6.61
C VAL A 137 -7.25 1.13 -6.63
N LYS A 138 -7.60 2.11 -5.80
CA LYS A 138 -6.74 3.25 -5.53
C LYS A 138 -5.58 2.84 -4.62
N LEU A 139 -4.36 2.83 -5.18
CA LEU A 139 -3.15 2.41 -4.47
C LEU A 139 -1.95 3.21 -4.94
N ASP A 140 -1.22 3.81 -4.01
CA ASP A 140 0.14 4.29 -4.28
C ASP A 140 1.17 3.35 -3.64
N GLU A 141 2.24 3.04 -4.39
CA GLU A 141 3.39 2.31 -3.88
C GLU A 141 4.67 3.14 -4.03
N TYR A 142 5.35 3.37 -2.90
CA TYR A 142 6.63 4.06 -2.84
C TYR A 142 7.76 3.04 -2.66
N VAL A 143 8.65 2.97 -3.65
CA VAL A 143 9.71 1.95 -3.73
C VAL A 143 11.08 2.57 -3.45
N TYR A 144 11.71 2.09 -2.38
CA TYR A 144 13.03 2.52 -1.90
C TYR A 144 14.07 1.42 -2.13
N TYR A 145 15.19 1.78 -2.76
CA TYR A 145 16.29 0.85 -3.05
C TYR A 145 17.55 1.23 -2.28
N GLY A 146 18.24 0.25 -1.69
CA GLY A 146 19.42 0.45 -0.84
C GLY A 146 20.54 1.26 -1.48
N LYS A 147 20.82 1.01 -2.77
CA LYS A 147 21.81 1.79 -3.52
C LYS A 147 21.48 3.29 -3.62
N LYS A 148 20.19 3.66 -3.64
CA LYS A 148 19.77 5.07 -3.63
C LYS A 148 19.78 5.64 -2.21
N MET A 149 19.33 4.86 -1.22
CA MET A 149 19.36 5.25 0.19
C MET A 149 20.77 5.59 0.67
N ALA A 150 21.79 4.85 0.23
CA ALA A 150 23.19 5.16 0.53
C ALA A 150 23.69 6.54 0.06
N LYS A 151 22.91 7.26 -0.77
CA LYS A 151 23.25 8.58 -1.33
C LYS A 151 22.50 9.74 -0.67
N VAL A 152 21.62 9.45 0.28
CA VAL A 152 20.79 10.44 0.97
C VAL A 152 21.10 10.37 2.45
N ASN A 153 21.08 11.52 3.14
CA ASN A 153 21.29 11.57 4.58
C ASN A 153 20.04 11.08 5.30
N ASN A 154 20.19 10.16 6.26
CA ASN A 154 19.10 9.66 7.10
C ASN A 154 17.85 9.18 6.33
N PRO A 155 17.99 8.36 5.26
CA PRO A 155 16.87 8.00 4.39
C PRO A 155 15.80 7.19 5.14
N LEU A 156 16.21 6.34 6.09
CA LEU A 156 15.31 5.51 6.88
C LEU A 156 14.53 6.35 7.91
N THR A 157 15.19 7.30 8.57
CA THR A 157 14.53 8.29 9.44
C THR A 157 13.50 9.11 8.66
N GLN A 158 13.84 9.54 7.45
CA GLN A 158 12.92 10.29 6.58
C GLN A 158 11.69 9.47 6.20
N ILE A 159 11.86 8.20 5.81
CA ILE A 159 10.72 7.29 5.53
C ILE A 159 9.82 7.15 6.77
N ILE A 160 10.41 6.97 7.96
CA ILE A 160 9.63 6.87 9.22
C ILE A 160 8.85 8.16 9.48
N ASN A 161 9.48 9.33 9.32
CA ASN A 161 8.82 10.62 9.50
C ASN A 161 7.69 10.85 8.50
N SER A 162 7.86 10.45 7.25
CA SER A 162 6.81 10.46 6.23
C SER A 162 5.62 9.57 6.61
N ILE A 163 5.88 8.41 7.24
CA ILE A 163 4.81 7.54 7.78
C ILE A 163 4.11 8.22 8.97
N ILE A 164 4.84 8.84 9.88
CA ILE A 164 4.25 9.61 10.99
C ILE A 164 3.34 10.71 10.44
N GLY A 165 3.82 11.49 9.47
CA GLY A 165 3.01 12.51 8.79
C GLY A 165 1.74 11.91 8.20
N TYR A 166 1.85 10.78 7.50
CA TYR A 166 0.70 10.07 6.95
C TYR A 166 -0.31 9.62 8.01
N LEU A 167 0.13 9.10 9.16
CA LEU A 167 -0.78 8.74 10.27
C LEU A 167 -1.52 9.95 10.82
N GLN A 168 -0.90 11.14 10.79
CA GLN A 168 -1.48 12.38 11.32
C GLN A 168 -2.41 13.08 10.32
N THR A 169 -2.09 13.06 9.02
CA THR A 169 -2.75 13.90 8.01
C THR A 169 -3.53 13.12 6.96
N GLY A 170 -3.21 11.83 6.78
CA GLY A 170 -3.73 11.01 5.70
C GLY A 170 -3.07 11.27 4.36
N ILE A 171 -1.99 12.07 4.33
CA ILE A 171 -1.22 12.38 3.14
C ILE A 171 0.21 11.89 3.35
N TYR A 172 0.66 10.98 2.47
CA TYR A 172 2.02 10.48 2.50
C TYR A 172 2.90 11.32 1.55
N GLU A 173 3.94 11.93 2.11
CA GLU A 173 4.90 12.74 1.36
C GLU A 173 6.29 12.10 1.44
N ASP A 174 6.86 11.68 0.30
CA ASP A 174 8.24 11.19 0.27
C ASP A 174 9.22 12.35 0.43
N THR A 175 9.81 12.47 1.61
CA THR A 175 10.81 13.51 1.90
C THR A 175 12.21 13.16 1.40
N THR A 176 12.44 11.88 1.07
CA THR A 176 13.77 11.41 0.63
C THR A 176 14.15 11.84 -0.79
N GLY A 177 13.15 12.11 -1.64
CA GLY A 177 13.32 12.42 -3.06
C GLY A 177 13.84 11.27 -3.91
N ILE A 178 13.93 10.05 -3.38
CA ILE A 178 14.51 8.89 -4.09
C ILE A 178 13.52 7.77 -4.37
N ALA A 179 12.30 7.85 -3.84
CA ALA A 179 11.28 6.85 -4.08
C ALA A 179 10.96 6.76 -5.57
N PHE A 180 10.82 5.53 -6.06
CA PHE A 180 10.11 5.31 -7.32
C PHE A 180 8.63 5.12 -6.99
N LYS A 181 7.76 5.96 -7.56
CA LYS A 181 6.32 5.92 -7.32
C LYS A 181 5.61 5.08 -8.38
N ASN A 182 4.85 4.09 -7.91
CA ASN A 182 3.84 3.36 -8.67
C ASN A 182 2.46 3.83 -8.22
N SER A 183 1.48 3.81 -9.12
CA SER A 183 0.09 4.15 -8.79
C SER A 183 -0.90 3.28 -9.54
N SER A 184 -2.02 3.00 -8.88
CA SER A 184 -3.23 2.41 -9.42
C SER A 184 -4.38 3.40 -9.18
N PRO A 185 -5.25 3.64 -10.17
CA PRO A 185 -6.27 4.67 -10.13
C PRO A 185 -7.35 4.41 -9.06
#